data_AF-A0A9E5CW81-F1
#
_entry.id   AF-A0A9E5CW81-F1
#
_cell.length_a   1.000
_cell.length_b   1.000
_cell.length_c   1.000
_cell.angle_alpha   90.00
_cell.angle_beta   90.00
_cell.angle_gamma   90.00
#
_symmetry.space_group_name_H-M   'P 1'
#
loop_
_entity.id
_entity.type
_entity.pdbx_description
1 polymer ?
#
loop_
_entity_poly.entity_id
_entity_poly.type
_entity_poly.pdbx_seq_one_letter_code
_entity_poly.pdbx_strand_id
1 'polypeptide(L)'
;EGVVAIMGAASTSVTVAVAEAVSIPRGVLQISPAPIEPTSAPSDGSDWLFGMRIALEGEAGEAFDAAFVAEYGSIYTSPATREAFDAIIVIGLAAQAAGTNTDSLAIRDSLRDVANAPGTEYGPGEADITAALADALAGDDIDYEGASDSVSFE
;
A
#
# COMPACT_ATOMS: atom_id res chain seq x y z
N GLU A 1 -13.55 -12.09 -15.72
CA GLU A 1 -12.23 -11.44 -15.67
C GLU A 1 -12.47 -9.95 -15.52
N GLY A 2 -11.97 -9.35 -14.44
CA GLY A 2 -12.28 -7.99 -14.03
C GLY A 2 -11.10 -7.35 -13.32
N VAL A 3 -11.18 -6.04 -13.11
CA VAL A 3 -10.15 -5.29 -12.37
C VAL A 3 -10.20 -5.71 -10.90
N VAL A 4 -9.05 -6.17 -10.39
CA VAL A 4 -8.93 -6.74 -9.03
C VAL A 4 -8.59 -5.65 -8.02
N ALA A 5 -7.73 -4.71 -8.40
CA ALA A 5 -7.42 -3.51 -7.63
C ALA A 5 -7.05 -2.35 -8.57
N ILE A 6 -7.21 -1.11 -8.07
CA ILE A 6 -6.85 0.13 -8.74
C ILE A 6 -5.82 0.85 -7.87
N MET A 7 -4.67 1.20 -8.46
CA MET A 7 -3.80 2.22 -7.88
C MET A 7 -4.39 3.59 -8.20
N GLY A 8 -4.76 4.33 -7.15
CA GLY A 8 -5.39 5.63 -7.19
C GLY A 8 -4.44 6.77 -7.57
N ALA A 9 -4.99 7.96 -7.80
CA ALA A 9 -4.20 9.14 -8.11
C ALA A 9 -3.43 9.65 -6.87
N ALA A 10 -2.36 10.40 -7.09
CA ALA A 10 -1.70 11.14 -5.99
C ALA A 10 -2.51 12.38 -5.51
N SER A 11 -3.64 12.68 -6.16
CA SER A 11 -4.52 13.81 -5.80
C SER A 11 -5.75 13.33 -5.07
N THR A 12 -5.92 13.72 -3.81
CA THR A 12 -7.03 13.31 -2.95
C THR A 12 -8.40 13.55 -3.59
N SER A 13 -8.63 14.70 -4.23
CA SER A 13 -9.94 15.01 -4.85
C SER A 13 -10.24 14.11 -6.05
N VAL A 14 -9.23 13.77 -6.85
CA VAL A 14 -9.39 12.83 -7.98
C VAL A 14 -9.61 11.42 -7.45
N THR A 15 -8.85 11.02 -6.44
CA THR A 15 -8.96 9.72 -5.79
C THR A 15 -10.35 9.47 -5.21
N VAL A 16 -10.89 10.43 -4.45
CA VAL A 16 -12.24 10.32 -3.87
C VAL A 16 -13.30 10.30 -4.98
N ALA A 17 -13.18 11.17 -5.99
CA ALA A 17 -14.13 11.18 -7.10
C ALA A 17 -14.17 9.84 -7.87
N VAL A 18 -13.01 9.21 -8.08
CA VAL A 18 -12.94 7.87 -8.70
C VAL A 18 -13.52 6.81 -7.77
N ALA A 19 -13.23 6.87 -6.47
CA ALA A 19 -13.75 5.91 -5.51
C ALA A 19 -15.28 5.94 -5.46
N GLU A 20 -15.88 7.12 -5.34
CA GLU A 20 -17.33 7.30 -5.27
C GLU A 20 -18.05 6.91 -6.57
N ALA A 21 -17.48 7.24 -7.73
CA ALA A 21 -18.12 6.99 -9.02
C ALA A 21 -17.87 5.58 -9.58
N VAL A 22 -16.75 4.95 -9.19
CA VAL A 22 -16.26 3.72 -9.82
C VAL A 22 -16.04 2.61 -8.80
N SER A 23 -15.11 2.80 -7.88
CA SER A 23 -14.53 1.72 -7.07
C SER A 23 -15.52 1.18 -6.03
N ILE A 24 -16.12 2.07 -5.23
CA ILE A 24 -17.11 1.72 -4.20
C ILE A 24 -18.35 1.06 -4.82
N PRO A 25 -19.03 1.63 -5.84
CA PRO A 25 -20.24 1.02 -6.40
C PRO A 25 -20.00 -0.33 -7.09
N ARG A 26 -18.75 -0.64 -7.47
CA ARG A 26 -18.38 -1.87 -8.18
C ARG A 26 -17.68 -2.89 -7.30
N GLY A 27 -17.39 -2.58 -6.05
CA GLY A 27 -16.61 -3.44 -5.16
C GLY A 27 -15.22 -3.73 -5.70
N VAL A 28 -14.56 -2.70 -6.24
CA VAL A 28 -13.17 -2.78 -6.69
C VAL A 28 -12.30 -2.09 -5.66
N LEU A 29 -11.29 -2.81 -5.17
CA LEU A 29 -10.30 -2.26 -4.25
C LEU A 29 -9.56 -1.09 -4.90
N GLN A 30 -9.46 0.04 -4.21
CA GLN A 30 -8.63 1.18 -4.61
C GLN A 30 -7.63 1.51 -3.50
N ILE A 31 -6.35 1.56 -3.84
CA ILE A 31 -5.28 2.03 -2.93
C ILE A 31 -4.60 3.24 -3.54
N SER A 32 -4.54 4.34 -2.81
CA SER A 32 -4.07 5.62 -3.29
C SER A 32 -2.81 6.07 -2.57
N PRO A 33 -1.79 6.57 -3.29
CA PRO A 33 -0.65 7.24 -2.67
C PRO A 33 -0.99 8.68 -2.20
N ALA A 34 -2.26 9.07 -2.27
CA ALA A 34 -2.71 10.37 -1.80
C ALA A 34 -3.04 10.27 -0.31
N PRO A 35 -2.80 11.35 0.46
CA PRO A 35 -3.37 11.46 1.80
C PRO A 35 -4.89 11.47 1.75
N ILE A 36 -5.49 10.52 2.44
CA ILE A 36 -6.92 10.44 2.68
C ILE A 36 -7.07 10.41 4.19
N GLU A 37 -7.76 11.41 4.76
CA GLU A 37 -8.14 11.32 6.17
C GLU A 37 -9.06 10.10 6.36
N PRO A 38 -9.08 9.45 7.53
CA PRO A 38 -10.00 8.34 7.79
C PRO A 38 -11.43 8.87 7.77
N THR A 39 -12.02 8.97 6.58
CA THR A 39 -13.42 9.30 6.41
C THR A 39 -14.18 8.03 6.75
N SER A 40 -14.44 7.82 8.03
CA SER A 40 -15.42 6.86 8.55
C SER A 40 -15.49 5.58 7.71
N ALA A 41 -14.40 4.81 7.66
CA ALA A 41 -14.42 3.50 7.02
C ALA A 41 -15.63 2.73 7.58
N PRO A 42 -16.58 2.31 6.74
CA PRO A 42 -17.75 1.61 7.22
C PRO A 42 -17.30 0.31 7.92
N SER A 43 -17.73 0.11 9.16
CA SER A 43 -17.37 -1.08 9.96
C SER A 43 -17.95 -2.39 9.41
N ASP A 44 -18.70 -2.33 8.31
CA ASP A 44 -19.33 -3.46 7.64
C ASP A 44 -18.44 -4.09 6.55
N GLY A 45 -17.19 -3.62 6.40
CA GLY A 45 -16.27 -4.11 5.40
C GLY A 45 -16.56 -3.60 3.99
N SER A 46 -17.29 -2.49 3.84
CA SER A 46 -17.44 -1.78 2.56
C SER A 46 -16.35 -0.73 2.30
N ASP A 47 -15.23 -0.85 3.01
CA ASP A 47 -14.05 -0.02 2.80
C ASP A 47 -13.32 -0.43 1.51
N TRP A 48 -13.56 0.33 0.44
CA TRP A 48 -12.99 0.09 -0.88
C TRP A 48 -11.89 1.09 -1.24
N LEU A 49 -11.58 2.03 -0.34
CA LEU A 49 -10.62 3.10 -0.59
C LEU A 49 -9.62 3.20 0.55
N PHE A 50 -8.37 2.82 0.26
CA PHE A 50 -7.26 2.91 1.18
C PHE A 50 -6.34 4.06 0.75
N GLY A 51 -6.03 4.97 1.66
CA GLY A 51 -5.10 6.07 1.46
C GLY A 51 -3.90 5.96 2.38
N MET A 52 -2.79 6.54 1.97
CA MET A 52 -1.56 6.55 2.77
C MET A 52 -1.42 7.88 3.52
N ARG A 53 -0.89 7.86 4.74
CA ARG A 53 -0.54 9.11 5.44
C ARG A 53 0.69 9.73 4.79
N ILE A 54 0.78 11.07 4.76
CA ILE A 54 1.97 11.75 4.23
C ILE A 54 3.14 11.49 5.17
N ALA A 55 4.27 11.10 4.60
CA ALA A 55 5.55 10.96 5.26
C ALA A 55 5.97 12.22 6.04
N LEU A 56 6.47 12.02 7.25
CA LEU A 56 7.51 12.88 7.83
C LEU A 56 8.87 12.17 7.66
N GLU A 57 9.97 12.91 7.69
CA GLU A 57 11.33 12.39 7.47
C GLU A 57 11.66 11.16 8.34
N GLY A 58 12.34 10.13 7.79
CA GLY A 58 12.68 8.88 8.48
C GLY A 58 13.76 8.03 7.78
N GLU A 59 14.40 7.11 8.52
CA GLU A 59 15.58 6.33 8.08
C GLU A 59 15.30 5.48 6.83
N ALA A 60 14.13 4.82 6.76
CA ALA A 60 13.73 4.04 5.58
C ALA A 60 13.62 4.91 4.32
N GLY A 61 13.09 6.13 4.44
CA GLY A 61 12.99 7.09 3.35
C GLY A 61 14.34 7.63 2.89
N GLU A 62 15.27 7.88 3.83
CA GLU A 62 16.65 8.28 3.51
C GLU A 62 17.39 7.16 2.76
N ALA A 63 17.23 5.91 3.20
CA ALA A 63 17.81 4.76 2.53
C ALA A 63 17.24 4.56 1.12
N PHE A 64 15.93 4.73 0.95
CA PHE A 64 15.26 4.68 -0.35
C PHE A 64 15.80 5.77 -1.30
N ASP A 65 15.90 7.01 -0.82
CA ASP A 65 16.45 8.12 -1.61
C ASP A 65 17.90 7.87 -2.04
N ALA A 66 18.73 7.37 -1.12
CA ALA A 66 20.13 7.06 -1.40
C ALA A 66 20.25 5.96 -2.48
N ALA A 67 19.43 4.90 -2.38
CA ALA A 67 19.38 3.83 -3.38
C ALA A 67 18.91 4.37 -4.75
N PHE A 68 17.89 5.22 -4.76
CA PHE A 68 17.37 5.84 -5.99
C PHE A 68 18.42 6.72 -6.67
N VAL A 69 19.12 7.57 -5.90
CA VAL A 69 20.20 8.42 -6.44
C VAL A 69 21.37 7.59 -6.93
N ALA A 70 21.72 6.49 -6.25
CA ALA A 70 22.80 5.60 -6.68
C ALA A 70 22.50 4.95 -8.05
N GLU A 71 21.25 4.56 -8.29
CA GLU A 71 20.82 3.94 -9.54
C GLU A 71 20.64 4.95 -10.68
N TYR A 72 19.91 6.05 -10.41
CA TYR A 72 19.45 6.97 -11.45
C TYR A 72 20.24 8.29 -11.53
N GLY A 73 21.18 8.52 -10.61
CA GLY A 73 22.02 9.72 -10.56
C GLY A 73 21.32 11.01 -10.14
N SER A 74 20.03 10.97 -9.82
CA SER A 74 19.26 12.11 -9.33
C SER A 74 18.06 11.62 -8.51
N ILE A 75 17.56 12.47 -7.61
CA ILE A 75 16.32 12.18 -6.89
C ILE A 75 15.12 12.26 -7.85
N TYR A 76 14.08 11.49 -7.58
CA TYR A 76 12.81 11.57 -8.31
C TYR A 76 12.22 12.99 -8.25
N THR A 77 11.41 13.34 -9.26
CA THR A 77 10.80 14.68 -9.37
C THR A 77 9.42 14.76 -8.73
N SER A 78 8.74 13.63 -8.58
CA SER A 78 7.42 13.56 -7.97
C SER A 78 7.57 13.38 -6.46
N PRO A 79 7.01 14.26 -5.62
CA PRO A 79 7.03 14.06 -4.18
C PRO A 79 6.27 12.80 -3.73
N ALA A 80 5.35 12.28 -4.56
CA ALA A 80 4.54 11.10 -4.27
C ALA A 80 5.21 9.74 -4.62
N THR A 81 6.52 9.74 -4.93
CA THR A 81 7.19 8.54 -5.43
C THR A 81 7.30 7.46 -4.37
N ARG A 82 7.57 7.82 -3.11
CA ARG A 82 7.70 6.83 -2.02
C ARG A 82 6.35 6.22 -1.69
N GLU A 83 5.30 7.03 -1.62
CA GLU A 83 3.92 6.63 -1.38
C GLU A 83 3.41 5.71 -2.52
N ALA A 84 3.73 6.04 -3.77
CA ALA A 84 3.35 5.19 -4.90
C ALA A 84 4.06 3.83 -4.86
N PHE A 85 5.32 3.80 -4.42
CA PHE A 85 6.07 2.56 -4.25
C PHE A 85 5.42 1.69 -3.16
N ASP A 86 5.20 2.26 -1.98
CA ASP A 86 4.61 1.56 -0.85
C ASP A 86 3.20 1.03 -1.15
N ALA A 87 2.36 1.82 -1.82
CA ALA A 87 1.02 1.38 -2.25
C ALA A 87 1.08 0.13 -3.14
N ILE A 88 2.08 0.01 -4.01
CA ILE A 88 2.25 -1.15 -4.88
C ILE A 88 2.76 -2.36 -4.07
N ILE A 89 3.73 -2.15 -3.17
CA ILE A 89 4.28 -3.21 -2.34
C ILE A 89 3.19 -3.82 -1.46
N VAL A 90 2.38 -3.00 -0.80
CA VAL A 90 1.29 -3.47 0.05
C VAL A 90 0.23 -4.26 -0.72
N ILE A 91 -0.17 -3.83 -1.94
CA ILE A 91 -1.07 -4.63 -2.79
C ILE A 91 -0.45 -6.00 -3.09
N GLY A 92 0.85 -6.03 -3.40
CA GLY A 92 1.59 -7.25 -3.70
C GLY A 92 1.64 -8.21 -2.51
N LEU A 93 1.98 -7.70 -1.32
CA LEU A 93 2.02 -8.46 -0.07
C LEU A 93 0.64 -8.99 0.31
N ALA A 94 -0.42 -8.16 0.20
CA ALA A 94 -1.78 -8.60 0.49
C ALA A 94 -2.26 -9.68 -0.50
N ALA A 95 -1.93 -9.57 -1.78
CA ALA A 95 -2.20 -10.63 -2.76
C ALA A 95 -1.42 -11.92 -2.47
N GLN A 96 -0.18 -11.78 -2.00
CA GLN A 96 0.66 -12.90 -1.62
C GLN A 96 0.10 -13.64 -0.39
N ALA A 97 -0.30 -12.89 0.66
CA ALA A 97 -0.93 -13.41 1.87
C ALA A 97 -2.31 -14.06 1.57
N ALA A 98 -3.12 -13.42 0.72
CA ALA A 98 -4.42 -13.96 0.31
C ALA A 98 -4.32 -15.19 -0.62
N GLY A 99 -3.13 -15.51 -1.14
CA GLY A 99 -2.91 -16.64 -2.05
C GLY A 99 -3.65 -16.49 -3.39
N THR A 100 -3.99 -15.26 -3.78
CA THR A 100 -4.81 -14.97 -4.97
C THR A 100 -4.44 -13.63 -5.58
N ASN A 101 -4.49 -13.57 -6.91
CA ASN A 101 -4.34 -12.35 -7.67
C ASN A 101 -5.63 -11.97 -8.42
N THR A 102 -6.74 -12.65 -8.16
CA THR A 102 -8.02 -12.45 -8.85
C THR A 102 -9.21 -12.17 -7.93
N ASP A 103 -9.08 -12.41 -6.63
CA ASP A 103 -10.15 -12.15 -5.66
C ASP A 103 -9.89 -10.83 -4.94
N SER A 104 -10.60 -9.78 -5.35
CA SER A 104 -10.43 -8.44 -4.79
C SER A 104 -10.88 -8.33 -3.34
N LEU A 105 -11.82 -9.17 -2.90
CA LEU A 105 -12.28 -9.18 -1.51
C LEU A 105 -11.20 -9.78 -0.61
N ALA A 106 -10.64 -10.93 -1.01
CA ALA A 106 -9.57 -11.57 -0.25
C ALA A 106 -8.33 -10.67 -0.15
N ILE A 107 -7.93 -10.02 -1.25
CA ILE A 107 -6.78 -9.08 -1.24
C ILE A 107 -7.07 -7.88 -0.34
N ARG A 108 -8.26 -7.28 -0.44
CA ARG A 108 -8.66 -6.16 0.41
C ARG A 108 -8.60 -6.53 1.90
N ASP A 109 -9.13 -7.71 2.24
CA ASP A 109 -9.20 -8.16 3.62
C ASP A 109 -7.80 -8.39 4.22
N SER A 110 -6.83 -8.78 3.40
CA SER A 110 -5.42 -8.95 3.81
C SER A 110 -4.59 -7.66 3.88
N LEU A 111 -5.10 -6.50 3.45
CA LEU A 111 -4.30 -5.26 3.48
C LEU A 111 -3.87 -4.84 4.89
N ARG A 112 -4.78 -5.00 5.86
CA ARG A 112 -4.51 -4.68 7.26
C ARG A 112 -3.56 -5.70 7.88
N ASP A 113 -3.60 -6.95 7.43
CA ASP A 113 -2.80 -8.04 7.99
C ASP A 113 -1.32 -7.95 7.61
N VAL A 114 -0.98 -7.23 6.53
CA VAL A 114 0.40 -7.15 6.01
C VAL A 114 1.13 -5.86 6.35
N ALA A 115 0.43 -4.87 6.92
CA ALA A 115 0.94 -3.52 7.12
C ALA A 115 0.53 -2.91 8.48
N ASN A 116 0.09 -3.75 9.42
CA ASN A 116 -0.15 -3.35 10.79
C ASN A 116 0.32 -4.46 11.73
N ALA A 117 0.77 -4.06 12.92
CA ALA A 117 1.01 -4.98 14.02
C ALA A 117 -0.23 -5.82 14.40
N PRO A 118 -0.05 -7.07 14.88
CA PRO A 118 1.23 -7.74 15.15
C PRO A 118 1.89 -8.31 13.87
N GLY A 119 3.22 -8.31 13.81
CA GLY A 119 3.95 -8.92 12.70
C GLY A 119 5.46 -8.69 12.79
N THR A 120 6.23 -9.36 11.95
CA THR A 120 7.66 -9.05 11.76
C THR A 120 7.80 -7.81 10.87
N GLU A 121 8.51 -6.79 11.34
CA GLU A 121 8.73 -5.55 10.58
C GLU A 121 9.65 -5.78 9.38
N TYR A 122 9.22 -5.32 8.21
CA TYR A 122 9.95 -5.39 6.95
C TYR A 122 9.98 -4.03 6.24
N GLY A 123 11.19 -3.55 5.90
CA GLY A 123 11.37 -2.27 5.22
C GLY A 123 11.19 -2.32 3.69
N PRO A 124 11.37 -1.19 2.99
CA PRO A 124 11.19 -1.09 1.53
C PRO A 124 12.39 -1.62 0.72
N GLY A 125 13.39 -2.21 1.38
CA GLY A 125 14.59 -2.74 0.73
C GLY A 125 14.33 -4.07 0.02
N GLU A 126 15.12 -4.37 -1.02
CA GLU A 126 14.98 -5.62 -1.81
C GLU A 126 14.97 -6.89 -0.93
N ALA A 127 15.89 -6.96 0.04
CA ALA A 127 16.01 -8.12 0.93
C ALA A 127 14.78 -8.29 1.82
N ASP A 128 14.29 -7.18 2.39
CA ASP A 128 13.13 -7.18 3.28
C ASP A 128 11.84 -7.50 2.53
N ILE A 129 11.62 -6.91 1.35
CA ILE A 129 10.46 -7.22 0.50
C ILE A 129 10.47 -8.70 0.09
N THR A 130 11.64 -9.26 -0.21
CA THR A 130 11.77 -10.68 -0.56
C THR A 130 11.42 -11.58 0.62
N ALA A 131 11.87 -11.22 1.83
CA ALA A 131 11.54 -11.96 3.06
C ALA A 131 10.04 -11.83 3.41
N ALA A 132 9.49 -10.62 3.36
CA ALA A 132 8.07 -10.36 3.59
C ALA A 132 7.16 -11.17 2.66
N LEU A 133 7.50 -11.27 1.36
CA LEU A 133 6.74 -12.11 0.42
C LEU A 133 6.80 -13.60 0.77
N ALA A 134 7.95 -14.08 1.25
CA ALA A 134 8.12 -15.47 1.64
C ALA A 134 7.31 -15.82 2.90
N ASP A 135 7.36 -14.94 3.91
CA ASP A 135 6.64 -15.08 5.18
C ASP A 135 5.12 -14.93 4.97
N ALA A 136 4.68 -13.94 4.18
CA ALA A 136 3.27 -13.79 3.79
C ALA A 136 2.74 -15.04 3.08
N LEU A 137 3.53 -15.67 2.20
CA LEU A 137 3.16 -16.91 1.54
C LEU A 137 3.11 -18.10 2.51
N ALA A 138 3.97 -18.11 3.53
CA ALA A 138 3.96 -19.12 4.59
C ALA A 138 2.78 -18.94 5.57
N GLY A 139 2.14 -17.77 5.55
CA GLY A 139 1.06 -17.39 6.46
C GLY A 139 1.55 -16.86 7.80
N ASP A 140 2.80 -16.38 7.85
CA ASP A 140 3.36 -15.70 9.03
C ASP A 140 2.88 -14.24 9.07
N ASP A 141 2.68 -13.70 10.27
CA ASP A 141 2.26 -12.31 10.49
C ASP A 141 3.41 -11.34 10.11
N ILE A 142 3.15 -10.37 9.23
CA ILE A 142 4.13 -9.39 8.76
C ILE A 142 3.63 -7.96 8.97
N ASP A 143 4.58 -7.03 9.13
CA ASP A 143 4.29 -5.60 9.28
C ASP A 143 5.18 -4.80 8.32
N TYR A 144 4.64 -4.40 7.17
CA TYR A 144 5.39 -3.64 6.18
C TYR A 144 5.53 -2.17 6.58
N GLU A 145 6.77 -1.74 6.73
CA GLU A 145 7.16 -0.37 7.05
C GLU A 145 7.74 0.31 5.80
N GLY A 146 7.04 1.32 5.31
CA GLY A 146 7.24 1.89 3.98
C GLY A 146 8.43 2.85 3.85
N ALA A 147 8.78 3.15 2.59
CA ALA A 147 9.73 4.22 2.28
C ALA A 147 9.18 5.62 2.62
N SER A 148 7.86 5.76 2.63
CA SER A 148 7.15 6.98 3.00
C SER A 148 6.78 7.06 4.49
N ASP A 149 7.38 6.24 5.37
CA ASP A 149 6.97 6.00 6.78
C ASP A 149 5.98 4.82 6.91
N SER A 150 5.51 4.54 8.13
CA SER A 150 4.61 3.42 8.42
C SER A 150 3.35 3.46 7.56
N VAL A 151 3.07 2.34 6.87
CA VAL A 151 1.94 2.19 5.95
C VAL A 151 0.75 1.60 6.71
N SER A 152 0.31 2.29 7.75
CA SER A 152 -0.77 1.77 8.59
C SER A 152 -2.16 2.10 8.04
N PHE A 153 -3.05 1.10 8.11
CA PHE A 153 -4.48 1.24 7.84
C PHE A 153 -5.27 1.15 9.14
N GLU A 154 -5.88 2.26 9.59
CA GLU A 154 -6.81 2.28 10.73
C GLU A 154 -8.23 1.77 10.38
#